data_AF-A0A0P9CS78-F1
#
_entry.id   AF-A0A0P9CS78-F1
#
_cell.length_a   1.000
_cell.length_b   1.000
_cell.length_c   1.000
_cell.angle_alpha   90.00
_cell.angle_beta   90.00
_cell.angle_gamma   90.00
#
_symmetry.space_group_name_H-M   'P 1'
#
loop_
_entity.id
_entity.type
_entity.pdbx_description
1 polymer ?
#
loop_
_entity_poly.entity_id
_entity_poly.type
_entity_poly.pdbx_seq_one_letter_code
_entity_poly.pdbx_strand_id
1 'polypeptide(L)' 'MNTFITMTKDTESAYRAKRFLMKRGIPCEIHKRRDGRYLLFTDISYRYAIRNVRRQMSA' A
#
# COMPACT_ATOMS: atom_id res chain seq x y z
N MET A 1 -2.24 -14.47 -2.12
CA MET A 1 -1.99 -13.09 -2.58
C MET A 1 -0.76 -12.56 -1.88
N ASN A 2 0.18 -11.86 -2.54
CA ASN A 2 0.92 -10.73 -1.93
C ASN A 2 1.92 -10.08 -2.89
N THR A 3 1.63 -8.84 -3.28
CA THR A 3 2.66 -7.86 -3.66
C THR A 3 2.76 -6.82 -2.57
N PHE A 4 3.97 -6.63 -2.03
CA PHE A 4 4.26 -5.59 -1.05
C PHE A 4 4.35 -4.22 -1.72
N ILE A 5 3.65 -3.23 -1.17
CA ILE A 5 3.54 -1.90 -1.77
C ILE A 5 4.48 -0.90 -1.09
N THR A 6 4.30 -0.72 0.21
CA THR A 6 4.99 0.30 0.99
C THR A 6 5.00 -0.06 2.47
N MET A 7 6.02 0.44 3.19
CA MET A 7 6.20 0.25 4.63
C MET A 7 6.23 1.62 5.30
N THR A 8 5.36 1.83 6.29
CA THR A 8 5.30 3.08 7.07
C THR A 8 5.52 2.77 8.55
N LYS A 9 6.17 3.67 9.28
CA LYS A 9 6.23 3.60 10.76
C LYS A 9 4.96 4.15 11.40
N ASP A 10 4.30 5.05 10.69
CA ASP A 10 3.14 5.78 11.17
C ASP A 10 1.83 5.13 10.73
N THR A 11 0.90 5.01 11.68
CA THR A 11 -0.42 4.39 11.48
C THR A 11 -1.26 5.22 10.53
N GLU A 12 -1.29 6.54 10.69
CA GLU A 12 -2.10 7.41 9.82
C GLU A 12 -1.66 7.31 8.36
N SER A 13 -0.35 7.32 8.13
CA SER A 13 0.25 7.18 6.81
C SER A 13 -0.17 5.87 6.13
N ALA A 14 -0.26 4.77 6.88
CA ALA A 14 -0.76 3.49 6.37
C ALA A 14 -2.23 3.58 5.95
N TYR A 15 -3.09 4.17 6.78
CA TYR A 15 -4.51 4.33 6.46
C TYR A 15 -4.74 5.32 5.31
N ARG A 16 -3.95 6.40 5.20
CA ARG A 16 -3.99 7.32 4.06
C ARG A 16 -3.64 6.59 2.75
N ALA A 17 -2.56 5.81 2.76
CA ALA A 17 -2.16 4.99 1.61
C ALA A 17 -3.26 3.98 1.22
N LYS A 18 -3.89 3.33 2.21
CA LYS A 18 -5.00 2.39 1.97
C LYS A 18 -6.18 3.08 1.31
N ARG A 19 -6.64 4.22 1.84
CA ARG A 19 -7.76 4.98 1.26
C ARG A 19 -7.46 5.41 -0.18
N PHE A 20 -6.23 5.85 -0.45
CA PHE A 20 -5.82 6.29 -1.77
C PHE A 20 -5.83 5.16 -2.81
N LEU A 21 -5.32 3.99 -2.45
CA LEU A 21 -5.34 2.81 -3.32
C LEU A 21 -6.76 2.29 -3.55
N MET A 22 -7.58 2.23 -2.49
CA MET A 22 -8.99 1.85 -2.59
C MET A 22 -9.79 2.79 -3.50
N LYS A 23 -9.55 4.12 -3.41
CA LYS A 23 -10.18 5.12 -4.31
C LYS A 23 -9.84 4.87 -5.79
N ARG A 24 -8.71 4.20 -6.07
CA ARG A 24 -8.27 3.82 -7.42
C ARG A 24 -8.68 2.40 -7.82
N GLY A 25 -9.54 1.75 -7.03
CA GLY A 25 -10.00 0.39 -7.28
C GLY A 25 -8.94 -0.69 -7.01
N ILE A 26 -7.91 -0.38 -6.22
CA ILE A 26 -6.86 -1.33 -5.87
C ILE A 26 -7.13 -1.83 -4.44
N PRO A 27 -7.66 -3.06 -4.27
CA PRO A 27 -7.90 -3.62 -2.95
C PRO A 27 -6.57 -3.83 -2.23
N CYS A 28 -6.49 -3.37 -0.98
CA CYS A 28 -5.30 -3.50 -0.17
C CYS A 28 -5.59 -3.69 1.32
N GLU A 29 -4.67 -4.39 1.97
CA GLU A 29 -4.72 -4.76 3.37
C GLU A 29 -3.53 -4.17 4.12
N ILE A 30 -3.74 -3.79 5.38
CA ILE A 30 -2.70 -3.29 6.27
C ILE A 30 -2.35 -4.38 7.25
N HIS A 31 -1.08 -4.73 7.34
CA HIS A 31 -0.55 -5.65 8.34
C HIS A 31 0.45 -4.93 9.26
N LYS A 32 0.23 -5.02 10.57
CA LYS A 32 1.18 -4.53 11.58
C LYS A 32 2.22 -5.60 11.85
N ARG A 33 3.49 -5.24 11.78
CA ARG A 33 4.62 -6.11 12.12
C ARG A 33 4.94 -6.05 13.61
N ARG A 34 5.73 -7.03 14.08
CA ARG A 34 6.26 -7.07 15.45
C ARG A 34 7.15 -5.86 15.80
N ASP A 35 7.81 -5.26 14.82
CA ASP A 35 8.66 -4.07 14.98
C ASP A 35 7.86 -2.74 15.03
N GLY A 36 6.53 -2.82 15.08
CA GLY A 36 5.64 -1.66 15.13
C GLY A 36 5.37 -0.99 13.78
N ARG A 37 5.98 -1.47 12.68
CA ARG A 37 5.75 -0.92 11.34
C ARG A 37 4.50 -1.49 10.70
N TYR A 38 3.95 -0.75 9.75
CA TYR A 38 2.79 -1.15 8.96
C TYR A 38 3.20 -1.45 7.53
N LEU A 39 2.66 -2.54 6.99
CA LEU A 39 2.87 -3.00 5.63
C LEU A 39 1.54 -2.92 4.88
N LEU A 40 1.56 -2.36 3.66
CA LEU A 40 0.44 -2.48 2.75
C LEU A 40 0.67 -3.63 1.75
N PHE A 41 -0.30 -4.53 1.69
CA PHE A 41 -0.35 -5.66 0.78
C PHE A 41 -1.54 -5.56 -0.17
N THR A 42 -1.40 -6.16 -1.34
CA THR A 42 -2.46 -6.30 -2.34
C THR A 42 -2.29 -7.62 -3.09
N ASP A 43 -3.20 -7.89 -4.03
CA ASP A 43 -3.02 -8.94 -5.02
C ASP A 43 -1.93 -8.60 -6.05
N ILE A 44 -1.22 -9.63 -6.50
CA ILE A 44 -0.13 -9.50 -7.47
C ILE A 44 -0.60 -9.03 -8.84
N SER A 45 -1.88 -9.24 -9.20
CA SER A 45 -2.46 -8.76 -10.45
C SER A 45 -2.44 -7.23 -10.53
N TYR A 46 -2.45 -6.53 -9.40
CA TYR A 46 -2.36 -5.07 -9.34
C TYR A 46 -0.92 -4.53 -9.35
N ARG A 47 0.10 -5.39 -9.51
CA ARG A 47 1.52 -5.01 -9.49
C ARG A 47 1.85 -3.87 -10.46
N TYR A 48 1.29 -3.91 -11.68
CA TYR A 48 1.48 -2.86 -12.67
C TYR A 48 0.80 -1.54 -12.28
N ALA A 49 -0.45 -1.61 -11.80
CA ALA A 49 -1.19 -0.44 -11.33
C ALA A 49 -0.43 0.27 -10.20
N ILE A 50 0.09 -0.49 -9.24
CA ILE A 50 0.88 0.04 -8.11
C ILE A 50 2.18 0.69 -8.57
N ARG A 51 2.88 0.10 -9.54
CA ARG A 51 4.10 0.70 -10.10
C ARG A 51 3.83 2.07 -10.71
N ASN A 52 2.73 2.23 -11.43
CA ASN A 52 2.32 3.52 -12.00
C ASN A 52 1.88 4.52 -10.93
N VAL A 53 1.12 4.06 -9.94
CA VAL A 53 0.70 4.88 -8.80
C VAL A 53 1.90 5.42 -8.02
N ARG A 54 2.92 4.60 -7.76
CA ARG A 54 4.14 5.03 -7.05
C ARG A 54 4.92 6.08 -7.83
N ARG A 55 4.99 5.99 -9.16
CA ARG A 55 5.62 7.03 -10.00
C ARG A 55 4.95 8.39 -9.84
N GLN A 56 3.62 8.42 -9.72
CA GLN A 56 2.86 9.66 -9.50
C GLN A 56 3.02 10.23 -8.08
N MET A 57 3.47 9.44 -7.11
CA MET A 57 3.67 9.89 -5.73
C MET A 57 5.08 10.43 -5.47
N SER A 58 6.02 10.24 -6.40
CA SER A 58 7.42 10.71 -6.29
C SER A 58 7.74 11.89 -7.22
N ALA A 59 6.76 12.39 -7.96
CA ALA A 59 6.86 13.60 -8.78
C ALA A 59 6.17 14.76 -8.04
#